data_AF-A0A5N5KW94-F1
#
_entry.id   AF-A0A5N5KW94-F1
#
_cell.length_a   1.000
_cell.length_b   1.000
_cell.length_c   1.000
_cell.angle_alpha   90.00
_cell.angle_beta   90.00
_cell.angle_gamma   90.00
#
_symmetry.space_group_name_H-M   'P 1'
#
loop_
_entity.id
_entity.type
_entity.pdbx_description
1 polymer ?
#
loop_
_entity_poly.entity_id
_entity_poly.type
_entity_poly.pdbx_seq_one_letter_code
_entity_poly.pdbx_strand_id
1 'polypeptide(L)'
;MWVWMLLALFTLVGEWHGRCYGCLEEERIGLLEIQSSIDPNGFSLIDWVDTSNESISNCCEWRRIECDGTTRRVIKLDLLGVRDVSLGDLVLNASLFLPFKELRSLDLSNNSIVGCHENQVGKYQW
;
A
#
# COMPACT_ATOMS: atom_id res chain seq x y z
N MET A 1 -27.47 2.85 -39.93
CA MET A 1 -26.01 3.11 -39.87
C MET A 1 -25.59 3.88 -38.61
N TRP A 2 -26.43 4.73 -38.01
CA TRP A 2 -26.09 5.49 -36.80
C TRP A 2 -26.03 4.65 -35.51
N VAL A 3 -26.79 3.55 -35.46
CA VAL A 3 -26.77 2.58 -34.34
C VAL A 3 -25.38 1.93 -34.18
N TRP A 4 -24.69 1.66 -35.30
CA TRP A 4 -23.34 1.10 -35.29
C TRP A 4 -22.29 2.11 -34.81
N MET A 5 -22.50 3.40 -35.07
CA MET A 5 -21.63 4.48 -34.57
C MET A 5 -21.76 4.67 -33.05
N LEU A 6 -22.98 4.54 -32.51
CA LEU A 6 -23.23 4.61 -31.06
C LEU A 6 -22.65 3.40 -30.32
N LEU A 7 -22.71 2.21 -30.91
CA LEU A 7 -22.10 0.99 -30.34
C LEU A 7 -20.57 1.07 -30.33
N ALA A 8 -19.95 1.60 -31.41
CA ALA A 8 -18.49 1.80 -31.47
C ALA A 8 -17.99 2.85 -30.46
N LEU A 9 -18.77 3.91 -30.22
CA LEU A 9 -18.49 4.90 -29.17
C LEU A 9 -18.58 4.30 -27.77
N PHE A 10 -19.53 3.39 -27.52
CA PHE A 10 -19.67 2.72 -26.23
C PHE A 10 -18.54 1.71 -25.96
N THR A 11 -18.05 1.01 -27.00
CA THR A 11 -16.86 0.15 -26.87
C THR A 11 -15.58 0.95 -26.66
N LEU A 12 -15.45 2.12 -27.30
CA LEU A 12 -14.32 3.02 -27.06
C LEU A 12 -14.36 3.59 -25.64
N VAL A 13 -15.50 4.06 -25.14
CA VAL A 13 -15.65 4.60 -23.76
C VAL A 13 -15.46 3.52 -22.68
N GLY A 14 -15.75 2.25 -23.00
CA GLY A 14 -15.51 1.10 -22.12
C GLY A 14 -14.03 0.80 -21.83
N GLU A 15 -13.10 1.31 -22.66
CA GLU A 15 -11.66 1.13 -22.46
C GLU A 15 -11.01 2.25 -21.61
N TRP A 16 -11.72 3.35 -21.33
CA TRP A 16 -11.15 4.50 -20.61
C TRP A 16 -11.44 4.54 -19.10
N HIS A 17 -12.24 3.61 -18.57
CA HIS A 17 -12.61 3.60 -17.14
C HIS A 17 -11.78 2.63 -16.27
N GLY A 18 -10.63 2.13 -16.76
CA GLY A 18 -9.88 1.06 -16.08
C GLY A 18 -8.37 1.24 -15.95
N ARG A 19 -7.79 2.40 -16.31
CA ARG A 19 -6.35 2.66 -16.18
C ARG A 19 -6.07 3.92 -15.37
N CYS A 20 -6.54 3.94 -14.12
CA CYS A 20 -5.87 4.74 -13.11
C CYS A 20 -4.54 4.01 -12.79
N TYR A 21 -3.42 4.62 -13.17
CA TYR A 21 -2.08 4.06 -13.02
C TYR A 21 -1.68 4.02 -11.53
N GLY A 22 -2.30 3.18 -10.70
CA GLY A 22 -2.12 3.18 -9.25
C GLY A 22 -2.38 1.81 -8.61
N CYS A 23 -2.07 1.71 -7.32
CA CYS A 23 -2.66 0.69 -6.44
C CYS A 23 -4.03 1.18 -5.93
N LEU A 24 -4.75 0.33 -5.18
CA LEU A 24 -6.02 0.73 -4.58
C LEU A 24 -5.81 1.81 -3.50
N GLU A 25 -6.81 2.68 -3.33
CA GLU A 25 -6.74 3.80 -2.39
C GLU A 25 -6.54 3.32 -0.95
N GLU A 26 -7.19 2.24 -0.55
CA GLU A 26 -6.98 1.64 0.77
C GLU A 26 -5.55 1.09 0.98
N GLU A 27 -4.92 0.57 -0.07
CA GLU A 27 -3.54 0.11 -0.02
C GLU A 27 -2.60 1.30 0.05
N ARG A 28 -2.86 2.36 -0.74
CA ARG A 28 -2.12 3.61 -0.71
C ARG A 28 -2.14 4.25 0.67
N ILE A 29 -3.32 4.37 1.28
CA ILE A 29 -3.47 4.90 2.65
C ILE A 29 -2.73 4.01 3.65
N GLY A 30 -2.85 2.68 3.54
CA GLY A 30 -2.13 1.74 4.39
C GLY A 30 -0.61 1.88 4.29
N LEU A 31 -0.07 2.17 3.10
CA LEU A 31 1.37 2.41 2.91
C LEU A 31 1.83 3.69 3.61
N LEU A 32 1.06 4.77 3.52
CA LEU A 32 1.37 6.01 4.22
C LEU A 32 1.30 5.83 5.74
N GLU A 33 0.36 5.02 6.23
CA GLU A 33 0.28 4.67 7.65
C GLU A 33 1.51 3.86 8.08
N ILE A 34 1.93 2.86 7.29
CA ILE A 34 3.17 2.09 7.51
C ILE A 34 4.39 3.02 7.57
N GLN A 35 4.51 3.96 6.63
CA GLN A 35 5.60 4.92 6.58
C GLN A 35 5.68 5.70 7.89
N SER A 36 4.56 6.29 8.32
CA SER A 36 4.50 7.08 9.56
C SER A 36 4.80 6.25 10.82
N SER A 37 4.47 4.95 10.82
CA SER A 37 4.65 4.07 11.96
C SER A 37 6.09 3.54 12.09
N ILE A 38 6.71 3.12 10.98
CA ILE A 38 8.00 2.42 10.99
C ILE A 38 9.17 3.37 10.72
N ASP A 39 8.98 4.32 9.81
CA ASP A 39 9.97 5.34 9.43
C ASP A 39 9.41 6.75 9.70
N PRO A 40 9.23 7.13 10.98
CA PRO A 40 8.63 8.42 11.34
C PRO A 40 9.47 9.63 10.89
N ASN A 41 10.75 9.42 10.61
CA ASN A 41 11.63 10.45 10.07
C ASN A 41 11.49 10.60 8.54
N GLY A 42 10.89 9.61 7.87
CA GLY A 42 10.62 9.61 6.43
C GLY A 42 11.87 9.57 5.55
N PHE A 43 13.03 9.17 6.07
CA PHE A 43 14.28 9.19 5.32
C PHE A 43 14.45 7.94 4.45
N SER A 44 14.03 6.78 4.95
CA SER A 44 14.20 5.48 4.27
C SER A 44 13.11 5.25 3.22
N LEU A 45 11.91 5.78 3.47
CA LEU A 45 10.73 5.67 2.63
C LEU A 45 10.37 7.02 1.97
N ILE A 46 11.36 7.88 1.70
CA ILE A 46 11.16 9.23 1.15
C ILE A 46 10.41 9.26 -0.20
N ASP A 47 10.47 8.18 -0.98
CA ASP A 47 9.79 8.08 -2.28
C ASP A 47 8.31 7.72 -2.16
N TRP A 48 7.84 7.37 -0.96
CA TRP A 48 6.42 7.12 -0.70
C TRP A 48 5.73 8.47 -0.51
N VAL A 49 5.54 9.18 -1.62
CA VAL A 49 5.00 10.55 -1.62
C VAL A 49 3.60 10.58 -2.18
N ASP A 50 2.70 11.24 -1.45
CA ASP A 50 1.40 11.65 -1.95
C ASP A 50 1.49 12.97 -2.72
N THR A 51 2.27 13.00 -3.81
CA THR A 51 2.40 14.19 -4.66
C THR A 51 1.52 14.07 -5.89
N SER A 52 0.32 14.63 -5.83
CA SER A 52 -0.02 15.88 -6.52
C SER A 52 -1.51 16.18 -6.37
N ASN A 53 -1.85 17.46 -6.22
CA ASN A 53 -3.22 17.96 -6.08
C ASN A 53 -4.13 17.70 -7.31
N GLU A 54 -3.64 16.98 -8.32
CA GLU A 54 -4.32 16.69 -9.59
C GLU A 54 -4.14 15.22 -10.06
N SER A 55 -3.23 14.42 -9.48
CA SER A 55 -3.07 13.00 -9.81
C SER A 55 -2.60 12.17 -8.59
N ILE A 56 -3.38 11.13 -8.26
CA ILE A 56 -3.02 10.13 -7.24
C ILE A 56 -1.71 9.46 -7.67
N SER A 57 -0.68 9.52 -6.83
CA SER A 57 0.62 8.93 -7.15
C SER A 57 0.54 7.39 -7.24
N ASN A 58 1.22 6.82 -8.25
CA ASN A 58 1.23 5.38 -8.48
C ASN A 58 2.07 4.67 -7.42
N CYS A 59 1.45 4.15 -6.36
CA CYS A 59 2.23 3.51 -5.30
C CYS A 59 2.99 2.24 -5.77
N CYS A 60 2.58 1.63 -6.89
CA CYS A 60 3.31 0.51 -7.48
C CYS A 60 4.64 0.90 -8.13
N GLU A 61 4.90 2.20 -8.31
CA GLU A 61 6.18 2.73 -8.79
C GLU A 61 7.12 3.13 -7.65
N TRP A 62 6.60 3.15 -6.41
CA TRP A 62 7.43 3.45 -5.25
C TRP A 62 8.46 2.36 -5.03
N ARG A 63 9.67 2.75 -4.63
CA ARG A 63 10.70 1.79 -4.23
C ARG A 63 10.14 0.87 -3.13
N ARG A 64 10.56 -0.41 -3.19
CA ARG A 64 10.24 -1.46 -2.22
C ARG A 64 8.81 -2.02 -2.27
N ILE A 65 8.03 -1.61 -3.27
CA ILE A 65 6.69 -2.14 -3.52
C ILE A 65 6.70 -2.92 -4.84
N GLU A 66 6.06 -4.08 -4.84
CA GLU A 66 5.75 -4.82 -6.05
C GLU A 66 4.24 -5.02 -6.13
N CYS A 67 3.67 -4.76 -7.30
CA CYS A 67 2.26 -4.99 -7.57
C CYS A 67 2.07 -6.09 -8.61
N ASP A 68 0.96 -6.81 -8.51
CA ASP A 68 0.52 -7.75 -9.55
C ASP A 68 0.21 -6.98 -10.85
N GLY A 69 0.74 -7.48 -11.97
CA GLY A 69 0.57 -6.83 -13.27
C GLY A 69 -0.87 -6.86 -13.79
N THR A 70 -1.72 -7.74 -13.25
CA THR A 70 -3.12 -7.93 -13.65
C THR A 70 -4.07 -7.27 -12.67
N THR A 71 -3.97 -7.57 -11.38
CA THR A 71 -4.90 -7.05 -10.35
C THR A 71 -4.53 -5.65 -9.87
N ARG A 72 -3.30 -5.20 -10.14
CA ARG A 72 -2.73 -3.93 -9.65
C ARG A 72 -2.70 -3.81 -8.12
N ARG A 73 -2.79 -4.95 -7.43
CA ARG A 73 -2.71 -5.05 -5.97
C ARG A 73 -1.26 -5.20 -5.54
N VAL A 74 -0.93 -4.64 -4.38
CA VAL A 74 0.38 -4.85 -3.76
C VAL A 74 0.56 -6.32 -3.38
N ILE A 75 1.59 -6.96 -3.92
CA ILE A 75 1.95 -8.36 -3.65
C ILE A 75 3.23 -8.49 -2.85
N LYS A 76 4.09 -7.47 -2.81
CA LYS A 76 5.31 -7.47 -2.01
C LYS A 76 5.58 -6.11 -1.37
N LEU A 77 5.98 -6.16 -0.10
CA LEU A 77 6.51 -5.05 0.67
C LEU A 77 7.89 -5.40 1.22
N ASP A 78 8.90 -4.62 0.85
CA ASP A 78 10.28 -4.74 1.33
C ASP A 78 10.62 -3.60 2.30
N LEU A 79 10.39 -3.85 3.58
CA LEU A 79 10.68 -2.91 4.66
C LEU A 79 12.01 -3.24 5.35
N LEU A 80 12.95 -3.91 4.67
CA LEU A 80 14.25 -4.25 5.24
C LEU A 80 15.01 -3.00 5.71
N GLY A 81 15.26 -2.92 7.02
CA GLY A 81 16.11 -1.90 7.64
C GLY A 81 15.67 -0.46 7.37
N VAL A 82 14.36 -0.21 7.25
CA VAL A 82 13.82 1.12 6.99
C VAL A 82 13.75 1.97 8.26
N ARG A 83 13.63 1.33 9.43
CA ARG A 83 13.57 2.01 10.73
C ARG A 83 14.96 2.44 11.20
N ASP A 84 15.06 3.68 11.68
CA ASP A 84 16.23 4.16 12.39
C ASP A 84 16.40 3.43 13.74
N VAL A 85 17.56 2.79 13.90
CA VAL A 85 17.93 2.05 15.12
C VAL A 85 17.94 2.96 16.36
N SER A 86 18.18 4.27 16.19
CA SER A 86 18.17 5.24 17.29
C SER A 86 16.80 5.42 17.96
N LEU A 87 15.71 5.05 17.27
CA LEU A 87 14.33 5.11 17.79
C LEU A 87 14.02 3.98 18.78
N GLY A 88 14.95 3.05 18.98
CA GLY A 88 14.80 1.91 19.89
C GLY A 88 13.77 0.88 19.41
N ASP A 89 13.29 0.11 20.37
CA ASP A 89 12.39 -1.03 20.16
C ASP A 89 11.10 -0.65 19.43
N LEU A 90 10.68 -1.49 18.49
CA LEU A 90 9.42 -1.37 17.77
C LEU A 90 8.46 -2.47 18.22
N VAL A 91 7.29 -2.07 18.72
CA VAL A 91 6.13 -2.95 18.88
C VAL A 91 5.26 -2.78 17.64
N LEU A 92 5.16 -3.83 16.82
CA LEU A 92 4.50 -3.79 15.54
C LEU A 92 2.97 -3.85 15.69
N ASN A 93 2.25 -2.93 15.04
CA ASN A 93 0.81 -3.07 14.88
C ASN A 93 0.52 -3.88 13.61
N ALA A 94 0.21 -5.17 13.76
CA ALA A 94 -0.09 -6.04 12.63
C ALA A 94 -1.32 -5.59 11.81
N SER A 95 -2.20 -4.77 12.40
CA SER A 95 -3.39 -4.23 11.72
C SER A 95 -3.03 -3.32 10.54
N LEU A 96 -1.81 -2.75 10.53
CA LEU A 96 -1.29 -1.92 9.43
C LEU A 96 -1.29 -2.66 8.08
N PHE A 97 -1.20 -4.00 8.10
CA PHE A 97 -1.13 -4.80 6.88
C PHE A 97 -2.49 -5.31 6.39
N LEU A 98 -3.59 -5.00 7.10
CA LEU A 98 -4.94 -5.45 6.73
C LEU A 98 -5.43 -4.98 5.34
N PRO A 99 -5.06 -3.78 4.84
CA PRO A 99 -5.48 -3.34 3.51
C PRO A 99 -4.93 -4.19 2.35
N PHE A 100 -3.77 -4.82 2.53
CA PHE A 100 -3.03 -5.52 1.47
C PHE A 100 -3.51 -6.98 1.31
N LYS A 101 -4.69 -7.17 0.72
CA LYS A 101 -5.36 -8.50 0.63
C LYS A 101 -4.61 -9.52 -0.23
N GLU A 102 -3.79 -9.06 -1.17
CA GLU A 102 -3.02 -9.94 -2.06
C GLU A 102 -1.53 -9.99 -1.69
N LEU A 103 -1.14 -9.49 -0.51
CA LEU A 103 0.25 -9.48 -0.08
C LEU A 103 0.78 -10.92 0.04
N ARG A 104 1.83 -11.23 -0.73
CA ARG A 104 2.49 -12.54 -0.78
C ARG A 104 3.84 -12.53 -0.07
N SER A 105 4.51 -11.38 -0.02
CA SER A 105 5.84 -11.23 0.56
C SER A 105 5.91 -9.96 1.41
N LEU A 106 6.39 -10.12 2.65
CA LEU A 106 6.62 -9.02 3.58
C LEU A 106 7.98 -9.22 4.24
N ASP A 107 8.92 -8.32 3.99
CA ASP A 107 10.21 -8.29 4.69
C ASP A 107 10.22 -7.19 5.73
N LEU A 108 10.34 -7.56 7.00
CA LEU A 108 10.40 -6.67 8.15
C LEU A 108 11.76 -6.74 8.86
N SER A 109 12.74 -7.40 8.25
CA SER A 109 14.02 -7.68 8.87
C SER A 109 14.77 -6.38 9.21
N ASN A 110 15.57 -6.43 10.28
CA ASN A 110 16.43 -5.32 10.71
C ASN A 110 15.68 -4.02 11.11
N ASN A 111 14.46 -4.12 11.65
CA ASN A 111 13.68 -2.97 12.16
C ASN A 111 13.51 -2.93 13.68
N SER A 112 14.39 -3.59 14.46
CA SER A 112 14.33 -3.63 15.93
C SER A 112 12.96 -4.04 16.50
N ILE A 113 12.26 -4.97 15.82
CA ILE A 113 10.94 -5.44 16.24
C ILE A 113 11.09 -6.37 17.45
N VAL A 114 10.48 -6.01 18.57
CA VAL A 114 10.52 -6.78 19.82
C VAL A 114 9.20 -7.49 20.14
N GLY A 115 8.13 -7.16 19.43
CA GLY A 115 6.83 -7.77 19.63
C GLY A 115 5.75 -7.20 18.71
N CYS A 116 4.53 -7.71 18.86
CA CYS A 116 3.34 -7.22 18.17
C CYS A 116 2.30 -6.76 19.19
N HIS A 117 1.49 -5.76 18.83
CA HIS A 117 0.30 -5.44 19.62
C HIS A 117 -0.62 -6.67 19.67
N GLU A 118 -1.05 -7.06 20.87
CA GLU A 118 -2.09 -8.06 21.03
C GLU A 118 -3.38 -7.55 20.39
N ASN A 119 -3.91 -8.32 19.43
CA ASN A 119 -5.27 -8.12 18.96
C ASN A 119 -6.19 -8.21 20.19
N GLN A 120 -7.10 -7.24 20.37
CA GLN A 120 -8.09 -7.27 21.46
C GLN A 120 -9.14 -8.37 21.22
N VAL A 121 -8.72 -9.63 21.15
CA VAL A 121 -9.62 -10.78 21.12
C VAL A 121 -9.99 -11.09 22.56
N GLY A 122 -11.14 -10.57 23.00
CA GLY A 122 -11.85 -11.03 24.18
C GLY A 122 -11.52 -10.34 25.51
N LYS A 123 -11.93 -9.07 25.68
CA LYS A 123 -12.20 -8.49 27.02
C LYS A 123 -13.67 -8.63 27.42
N TYR A 124 -14.31 -9.74 27.05
CA TYR A 124 -15.60 -10.14 27.62
C TYR A 124 -15.38 -11.49 28.32
N GLN A 125 -15.10 -11.42 29.62
CA GLN A 125 -15.20 -12.55 30.54
C GLN A 125 -16.45 -12.35 31.41
N TRP A 126 -17.16 -13.45 31.62
CA TRP A 126 -18.41 -13.66 32.38
C TRP A 126 -18.46 -12.98 33.74
#